data_AF-A0A815RT01-F1
#
_entry.id   AF-A0A815RT01-F1
#
_cell.length_a   1.000
_cell.length_b   1.000
_cell.length_c   1.000
_cell.angle_alpha   90.00
_cell.angle_beta   90.00
_cell.angle_gamma   90.00
#
_symmetry.space_group_name_H-M   'P 1'
#
loop_
_entity.id
_entity.type
_entity.pdbx_description
1 polymer ?
#
loop_
_entity_poly.entity_id
_entity_poly.type
_entity_poly.pdbx_seq_one_letter_code
_entity_poly.pdbx_strand_id
1 'polypeptide(L)'
;DRVQFEKDCIHIQSTVDDFLSWTTSTDNNSLSNDHPFSQYPNQEYFAYADYMHLPELFGNDQHPLIDMINWSDMGLKDRCGKESTLWIGSQGSHTPCHYDTYGINFVAQIVGRKRWLLFPPDSPISQLQTRIPYEESSVYLDIEPMILDKFHNIDVYDITLEPGDVLFVPKHWWHFVSSIDSITISVNSWLKQPNDNVEQIKEMLVRQIITSTMISHDYSSDQWLNHNEVVTDPVTNLTILSSLMINSESTEVKEPLSKRSRNVITPASYVHEQRLTSTLLGNSMLSHSNEPTTTNNMSSDVSDNDILLKRLVKAMTARDTIDLIYNKLFSI
;
A
#
# COMPACT_ATOMS: atom_id res chain seq x y z
N ASP A 1 20.54 6.75 -7.47
CA ASP A 1 20.13 6.23 -6.16
C ASP A 1 19.04 5.18 -6.34
N ARG A 2 18.96 4.23 -5.41
CA ARG A 2 17.99 3.11 -5.41
C ARG A 2 16.67 3.62 -4.81
N VAL A 3 15.53 3.19 -5.35
CA VAL A 3 14.22 3.49 -4.75
C VAL A 3 14.18 2.98 -3.31
N GLN A 4 13.74 3.83 -2.39
CA GLN A 4 13.53 3.44 -1.01
C GLN A 4 12.13 2.82 -0.89
N PHE A 5 12.08 1.50 -0.73
CA PHE A 5 10.81 0.80 -0.53
C PHE A 5 10.49 0.65 0.96
N GLU A 6 9.20 0.57 1.29
CA GLU A 6 8.69 0.44 2.65
C GLU A 6 9.29 -0.75 3.42
N LYS A 7 9.51 -1.90 2.75
CA LYS A 7 10.16 -3.05 3.38
C LYS A 7 11.60 -2.79 3.88
N ASP A 8 12.25 -1.74 3.38
CA ASP A 8 13.61 -1.37 3.74
C ASP A 8 13.61 -0.32 4.86
N CYS A 9 12.42 0.10 5.34
CA CYS A 9 12.24 1.06 6.42
C CYS A 9 12.38 0.41 7.81
N ILE A 10 12.68 1.25 8.80
CA ILE A 10 12.70 0.87 10.21
C ILE A 10 11.32 1.15 10.78
N HIS A 11 10.74 0.17 11.46
CA HIS A 11 9.45 0.31 12.13
C HIS A 11 9.65 0.56 13.62
N ILE A 12 8.94 1.56 14.14
CA ILE A 12 8.87 1.84 15.58
C ILE A 12 7.43 2.03 15.99
N GLN A 13 7.10 1.61 17.21
CA GLN A 13 5.82 1.91 17.82
C GLN A 13 5.95 3.23 18.60
N SER A 14 5.08 4.19 18.31
CA SER A 14 5.09 5.50 18.95
C SER A 14 3.68 6.10 19.02
N THR A 15 3.51 7.11 19.85
CA THR A 15 2.27 7.90 19.91
C THR A 15 2.33 9.08 18.93
N VAL A 16 1.17 9.67 18.63
CA VAL A 16 1.11 10.92 17.85
C VAL A 16 1.88 12.05 18.56
N ASP A 17 1.83 12.11 19.90
CA ASP A 17 2.56 13.10 20.68
C ASP A 17 4.09 12.93 20.55
N ASP A 18 4.58 11.68 20.55
CA ASP A 18 6.00 11.39 20.30
C ASP A 18 6.42 11.89 18.91
N PHE A 19 5.63 11.59 17.88
CA PHE A 19 5.87 12.05 16.52
C PHE A 19 5.86 13.57 16.39
N LEU A 20 4.91 14.26 17.04
CA LEU A 20 4.82 15.72 17.04
C LEU A 20 6.01 16.36 17.78
N SER A 21 6.40 15.81 18.93
CA SER A 21 7.56 16.30 19.67
C SER A 21 8.86 16.11 18.88
N TRP A 22 8.97 14.99 18.15
CA TRP A 22 10.10 14.70 17.27
C TRP A 22 10.16 15.66 16.08
N THR A 23 9.06 15.87 15.35
CA THR A 23 9.03 16.75 14.17
C THR A 23 9.24 18.24 14.49
N THR A 24 8.93 18.67 15.70
CA THR A 24 9.11 20.06 16.15
C THR A 24 10.44 20.32 16.86
N SER A 25 11.20 19.26 17.16
CA SER A 25 12.51 19.37 17.79
C SER A 25 13.52 20.06 16.88
N THR A 26 14.18 21.09 17.40
CA THR A 26 15.28 21.81 16.72
C THR A 26 16.66 21.23 17.03
N ASP A 27 16.77 20.32 18.01
CA ASP A 27 18.03 19.71 18.45
C ASP A 27 17.77 18.26 18.91
N ASN A 28 18.52 17.31 18.35
CA ASN A 28 18.38 15.87 18.63
C ASN A 28 18.61 15.53 20.12
N ASN A 29 19.33 16.38 20.86
CA ASN A 29 19.55 16.20 22.30
C ASN A 29 18.37 16.63 23.18
N SER A 30 17.30 17.17 22.60
CA SER A 30 16.13 17.63 23.37
C SER A 30 15.16 16.50 23.71
N LEU A 31 15.21 15.37 22.99
CA LEU A 31 14.39 14.21 23.29
C LEU A 31 15.05 13.37 24.39
N SER A 32 14.25 12.80 25.29
CA SER A 32 14.77 11.86 26.28
C SER A 32 15.33 10.62 25.60
N ASN A 33 16.30 9.96 26.24
CA ASN A 33 16.89 8.72 25.69
C ASN A 33 15.83 7.62 25.47
N ASP A 34 14.78 7.61 26.29
CA ASP A 34 13.67 6.65 26.20
C ASP A 34 12.62 7.02 25.13
N HIS A 35 12.77 8.17 24.47
CA HIS A 35 11.85 8.59 23.40
C HIS A 35 11.99 7.65 22.17
N PRO A 36 10.89 7.18 21.56
CA PRO A 36 10.95 6.23 20.43
C PRO A 36 11.80 6.70 19.25
N PHE A 37 11.86 8.02 19.03
CA PHE A 37 12.63 8.65 17.96
C PHE A 37 14.03 9.14 18.36
N SER A 38 14.51 8.86 19.58
CA SER A 38 15.77 9.42 20.09
C SER A 38 17.00 9.08 19.23
N GLN A 39 16.96 7.95 18.51
CA GLN A 39 18.03 7.46 17.64
C GLN A 39 17.89 7.92 16.18
N TYR A 40 16.83 8.66 15.84
CA TYR A 40 16.49 9.00 14.45
C TYR A 40 16.34 10.51 14.30
N PRO A 41 17.43 11.28 14.19
CA PRO A 41 17.38 12.72 13.95
C PRO A 41 16.41 13.16 12.83
N ASN A 42 15.52 14.13 13.10
CA ASN A 42 14.55 14.59 12.09
C ASN A 42 15.19 15.34 10.89
N GLN A 43 16.48 15.67 10.97
CA GLN A 43 17.23 16.25 9.86
C GLN A 43 17.80 15.17 8.92
N GLU A 44 17.88 13.93 9.38
CA GLU A 44 18.44 12.78 8.63
C GLU A 44 17.37 11.76 8.27
N TYR A 45 16.31 11.67 9.08
CA TYR A 45 15.22 10.73 8.94
C TYR A 45 13.91 11.47 8.71
N PHE A 46 13.09 10.91 7.84
CA PHE A 46 11.65 11.21 7.79
C PHE A 46 10.88 10.01 8.35
N ALA A 47 9.63 10.25 8.74
CA ALA A 47 8.72 9.19 9.13
C ALA A 47 7.32 9.46 8.57
N TYR A 48 6.56 8.40 8.38
CA TYR A 48 5.12 8.46 8.18
C TYR A 48 4.46 7.41 9.05
N ALA A 49 3.21 7.66 9.41
CA ALA A 49 2.40 6.69 10.11
C ALA A 49 1.93 5.62 9.12
N ASP A 50 2.02 4.37 9.55
CA ASP A 50 1.55 3.20 8.83
C ASP A 50 0.04 3.30 8.51
N TYR A 51 -0.51 2.38 7.72
CA TYR A 51 -1.90 2.41 7.24
C TYR A 51 -2.91 2.51 8.41
N MET A 52 -3.38 3.74 8.69
CA MET A 52 -4.33 4.01 9.77
C MET A 52 -5.76 4.06 9.23
N HIS A 53 -6.40 2.91 9.14
CA HIS A 53 -7.85 2.86 8.94
C HIS A 53 -8.54 3.50 10.15
N LEU A 54 -9.33 4.56 9.92
CA LEU A 54 -9.87 5.38 11.00
C LEU A 54 -10.70 4.59 12.03
N PRO A 55 -11.58 3.64 11.65
CA PRO A 55 -12.27 2.78 12.61
C PRO A 55 -11.34 2.00 13.53
N GLU A 56 -10.23 1.49 12.98
CA GLU A 56 -9.27 0.67 13.71
C GLU A 56 -8.45 1.53 14.68
N LEU A 57 -8.06 2.72 14.25
CA LEU A 57 -7.34 3.69 15.06
C LEU A 57 -8.11 4.09 16.32
N PHE A 58 -9.43 4.29 16.21
CA PHE A 58 -10.27 4.69 17.35
C PHE A 58 -10.97 3.53 18.06
N GLY A 59 -10.81 2.31 17.56
CA GLY A 59 -11.41 1.09 18.12
C GLY A 59 -12.96 1.07 18.08
N ASN A 60 -13.59 2.01 17.37
CA ASN A 60 -15.04 2.03 17.14
C ASN A 60 -15.41 2.94 15.96
N ASP A 61 -16.51 2.62 15.30
CA ASP A 61 -17.02 3.35 14.13
C ASP A 61 -17.81 4.62 14.49
N GLN A 62 -17.94 4.97 15.78
CA GLN A 62 -18.77 6.09 16.27
C GLN A 62 -17.92 7.22 16.86
N HIS A 63 -16.65 7.31 16.47
CA HIS A 63 -15.76 8.33 16.97
C HIS A 63 -16.10 9.70 16.33
N PRO A 64 -16.15 10.81 17.09
CA PRO A 64 -16.52 12.12 16.54
C PRO A 64 -15.66 12.57 15.34
N LEU A 65 -14.38 12.18 15.29
CA LEU A 65 -13.51 12.50 14.15
C LEU A 65 -13.86 11.70 12.89
N ILE A 66 -14.41 10.48 13.03
CA ILE A 66 -14.93 9.70 11.90
C ILE A 66 -16.14 10.41 11.31
N ASP A 67 -17.05 10.87 12.16
CA ASP A 67 -18.28 11.55 11.75
C ASP A 67 -18.04 12.94 11.14
N MET A 68 -16.91 13.58 11.46
CA MET A 68 -16.49 14.84 10.85
C MET A 68 -16.09 14.70 9.38
N ILE A 69 -15.70 13.50 8.95
CA ILE A 69 -15.32 13.25 7.56
C ILE A 69 -16.57 12.85 6.78
N ASN A 70 -16.95 13.71 5.85
CA ASN A 70 -18.11 13.50 5.00
C ASN A 70 -17.74 13.77 3.53
N TRP A 71 -17.83 12.73 2.71
CA TRP A 71 -17.46 12.82 1.30
C TRP A 71 -18.64 13.18 0.38
N SER A 72 -19.84 13.39 0.93
CA SER A 72 -21.03 13.70 0.14
C SER A 72 -20.94 15.00 -0.67
N ASP A 73 -20.15 15.98 -0.20
CA ASP A 73 -19.88 17.23 -0.93
C ASP A 73 -19.11 16.98 -2.24
N MET A 74 -18.37 15.88 -2.32
CA MET A 74 -17.68 15.41 -3.54
C MET A 74 -18.57 14.50 -4.40
N GLY A 75 -19.86 14.38 -4.08
CA GLY A 75 -20.81 13.51 -4.76
C GLY A 75 -20.78 12.05 -4.29
N LEU A 76 -19.95 11.72 -3.29
CA LEU A 76 -19.81 10.38 -2.72
C LEU A 76 -20.85 10.17 -1.62
N LYS A 77 -22.10 9.96 -2.04
CA LYS A 77 -23.22 9.75 -1.11
C LYS A 77 -22.94 8.58 -0.18
N ASP A 78 -23.30 8.76 1.09
CA ASP A 78 -23.21 7.74 2.14
C ASP A 78 -21.77 7.29 2.47
N ARG A 79 -20.74 8.03 2.01
CA ARG A 79 -19.34 7.78 2.37
C ARG A 79 -18.84 8.76 3.43
N CYS A 80 -18.15 8.24 4.42
CA CYS A 80 -17.67 9.00 5.57
C CYS A 80 -16.29 8.52 6.05
N GLY A 81 -15.88 8.94 7.24
CA GLY A 81 -14.62 8.50 7.85
C GLY A 81 -14.51 6.98 8.03
N LYS A 82 -15.61 6.23 8.03
CA LYS A 82 -15.60 4.76 8.23
C LYS A 82 -14.91 4.03 7.10
N GLU A 83 -14.98 4.58 5.89
CA GLU A 83 -14.34 4.04 4.69
C GLU A 83 -13.08 4.84 4.32
N SER A 84 -12.45 5.48 5.29
CA SER A 84 -11.32 6.38 5.07
C SER A 84 -10.06 5.95 5.82
N THR A 85 -8.92 6.22 5.20
CA THR A 85 -7.60 6.01 5.79
C THR A 85 -6.97 7.36 6.11
N LEU A 86 -6.35 7.47 7.27
CA LEU A 86 -5.60 8.63 7.72
C LEU A 86 -4.13 8.45 7.38
N TRP A 87 -3.52 9.52 6.88
CA TRP A 87 -2.11 9.56 6.56
C TRP A 87 -1.46 10.70 7.34
N ILE A 88 -0.39 10.39 8.05
CA ILE A 88 0.43 11.37 8.77
C ILE A 88 1.86 11.22 8.29
N GLY A 89 2.54 12.31 7.95
CA GLY A 89 3.92 12.28 7.47
C GLY A 89 4.73 13.49 7.90
N SER A 90 6.03 13.31 8.08
CA SER A 90 6.97 14.40 8.31
C SER A 90 7.49 14.96 6.98
N GLN A 91 8.14 16.12 7.02
CA GLN A 91 8.84 16.65 5.85
C GLN A 91 9.77 15.59 5.23
N GLY A 92 9.75 15.48 3.90
CA GLY A 92 10.57 14.53 3.15
C GLY A 92 10.01 13.11 3.06
N SER A 93 9.01 12.75 3.87
CA SER A 93 8.35 11.45 3.72
C SER A 93 7.65 11.35 2.39
N HIS A 94 7.74 10.19 1.76
CA HIS A 94 7.21 9.98 0.42
C HIS A 94 6.78 8.53 0.21
N THR A 95 5.85 8.36 -0.72
CA THR A 95 5.45 7.05 -1.24
C THR A 95 6.07 6.89 -2.63
N PRO A 96 6.85 5.81 -2.88
CA PRO A 96 7.44 5.55 -4.19
C PRO A 96 6.39 5.57 -5.30
N CYS A 97 6.83 5.86 -6.52
CA CYS A 97 5.88 5.99 -7.62
C CYS A 97 5.19 4.66 -7.92
N HIS A 98 3.87 4.67 -7.95
CA HIS A 98 3.05 3.48 -8.18
C HIS A 98 1.71 3.84 -8.83
N TYR A 99 0.95 2.83 -9.25
CA TYR A 99 -0.48 2.95 -9.45
C TYR A 99 -1.21 1.87 -8.65
N ASP A 100 -2.43 2.17 -8.22
CA ASP A 100 -3.31 1.20 -7.59
C ASP A 100 -4.10 0.43 -8.65
N THR A 101 -4.12 -0.88 -8.51
CA THR A 101 -4.60 -1.84 -9.51
C THR A 101 -6.12 -1.86 -9.63
N TYR A 102 -6.84 -1.52 -8.56
CA TYR A 102 -8.28 -1.41 -8.53
C TYR A 102 -8.75 -0.23 -7.69
N GLY A 103 -10.01 0.15 -7.91
CA GLY A 103 -10.59 1.31 -7.26
C GLY A 103 -10.16 2.65 -7.87
N ILE A 104 -10.70 3.72 -7.29
CA ILE A 104 -10.29 5.11 -7.52
C ILE A 104 -10.18 5.81 -6.18
N ASN A 105 -9.32 6.82 -6.07
CA ASN A 105 -9.03 7.48 -4.81
C ASN A 105 -9.51 8.92 -4.79
N PHE A 106 -10.03 9.36 -3.66
CA PHE A 106 -10.19 10.77 -3.33
C PHE A 106 -9.35 11.08 -2.12
N VAL A 107 -8.46 12.06 -2.22
CA VAL A 107 -7.52 12.44 -1.15
C VAL A 107 -7.79 13.89 -0.77
N ALA A 108 -8.16 14.13 0.49
CA ALA A 108 -8.33 15.45 1.06
C ALA A 108 -7.09 15.80 1.90
N GLN A 109 -6.49 16.95 1.62
CA GLN A 109 -5.35 17.46 2.39
C GLN A 109 -5.87 18.31 3.56
N ILE A 110 -5.49 17.96 4.79
CA ILE A 110 -6.04 18.56 6.02
C ILE A 110 -5.02 19.47 6.70
N VAL A 111 -3.77 19.02 6.83
CA VAL A 111 -2.68 19.77 7.47
C VAL A 111 -1.43 19.71 6.60
N GLY A 112 -0.72 20.83 6.48
CA GLY A 112 0.49 20.94 5.66
C GLY A 112 0.24 20.68 4.17
N ARG A 113 1.30 20.70 3.39
CA ARG A 113 1.25 20.51 1.94
C ARG A 113 1.89 19.20 1.51
N LYS A 114 1.26 18.54 0.54
CA LYS A 114 1.82 17.36 -0.16
C LYS A 114 1.99 17.66 -1.64
N ARG A 115 3.16 17.32 -2.19
CA ARG A 115 3.41 17.32 -3.64
C ARG A 115 2.96 16.00 -4.22
N TRP A 116 2.30 16.05 -5.37
CA TRP A 116 1.90 14.90 -6.17
C TRP A 116 2.46 15.07 -7.58
N LEU A 117 3.15 14.04 -8.06
CA LEU A 117 3.48 13.89 -9.46
C LEU A 117 2.55 12.82 -10.03
N LEU A 118 1.74 13.15 -11.02
CA LEU A 118 0.75 12.28 -11.62
C LEU A 118 1.09 12.04 -13.09
N PHE A 119 0.98 10.78 -13.54
CA PHE A 119 1.20 10.40 -14.93
C PHE A 119 0.04 9.54 -15.45
N PRO A 120 -0.37 9.72 -16.72
CA PRO A 120 -1.40 8.90 -17.33
C PRO A 120 -1.04 7.40 -17.32
N PRO A 121 -2.02 6.48 -17.31
CA PRO A 121 -1.77 5.04 -17.31
C PRO A 121 -0.86 4.57 -18.46
N ASP A 122 -1.02 5.17 -19.64
CA ASP A 122 -0.27 4.85 -20.87
C ASP A 122 1.06 5.60 -20.98
N SER A 123 1.50 6.27 -19.91
CA SER A 123 2.79 6.95 -19.85
C SER A 123 3.94 5.97 -20.17
N PRO A 124 5.02 6.42 -20.85
CA PRO A 124 6.19 5.59 -21.12
C PRO A 124 6.81 4.91 -19.88
N ILE A 125 6.59 5.48 -18.68
CA ILE A 125 7.08 4.91 -17.41
C ILE A 125 6.49 3.54 -17.09
N SER A 126 5.33 3.20 -17.66
CA SER A 126 4.68 1.90 -17.47
C SER A 126 5.57 0.71 -17.86
N GLN A 127 6.56 0.93 -18.72
CA GLN A 127 7.55 -0.07 -19.13
C GLN A 127 8.57 -0.40 -18.02
N LEU A 128 8.62 0.41 -16.96
CA LEU A 128 9.58 0.30 -15.85
C LEU A 128 8.93 -0.24 -14.57
N GLN A 129 7.71 -0.79 -14.70
CA GLN A 129 6.97 -1.34 -13.59
C GLN A 129 7.67 -2.51 -12.90
N THR A 130 7.51 -2.59 -11.59
CA THR A 130 7.98 -3.67 -10.72
C THR A 130 6.91 -4.03 -9.70
N ARG A 131 6.87 -5.30 -9.34
CA ARG A 131 6.05 -5.84 -8.23
C ARG A 131 6.93 -6.33 -7.07
N ILE A 132 8.21 -5.96 -7.06
CA ILE A 132 9.13 -6.28 -5.98
C ILE A 132 9.60 -4.95 -5.37
N PRO A 133 9.43 -4.77 -4.04
CA PRO A 133 8.70 -5.66 -3.14
C PRO A 133 7.20 -5.73 -3.46
N TYR A 134 6.59 -6.85 -3.11
CA TYR A 134 5.17 -7.08 -3.35
C TYR A 134 4.30 -6.43 -2.28
N GLU A 135 3.21 -5.83 -2.71
CA GLU A 135 2.11 -5.31 -1.91
C GLU A 135 0.81 -5.61 -2.68
N GLU A 136 -0.20 -6.07 -1.96
CA GLU A 136 -1.50 -6.36 -2.53
C GLU A 136 -2.21 -5.05 -2.86
N SER A 137 -2.39 -4.81 -4.16
CA SER A 137 -3.14 -3.70 -4.78
C SER A 137 -2.34 -2.58 -5.43
N SER A 138 -1.01 -2.54 -5.33
CA SER A 138 -0.19 -1.55 -6.04
C SER A 138 0.88 -2.16 -6.95
N VAL A 139 1.23 -1.41 -8.00
CA VAL A 139 2.36 -1.71 -8.88
C VAL A 139 3.28 -0.50 -8.92
N TYR A 140 4.56 -0.71 -8.62
CA TYR A 140 5.54 0.34 -8.40
C TYR A 140 6.43 0.58 -9.62
N LEU A 141 7.16 1.70 -9.62
CA LEU A 141 8.33 1.90 -10.46
C LEU A 141 9.59 1.54 -9.68
N ASP A 142 10.53 0.87 -10.36
CA ASP A 142 11.86 0.56 -9.81
C ASP A 142 12.85 1.73 -9.96
N ILE A 143 12.33 2.94 -10.18
CA ILE A 143 13.12 4.17 -10.32
C ILE A 143 12.40 5.36 -9.69
N GLU A 144 13.20 6.28 -9.12
CA GLU A 144 12.68 7.51 -8.54
C GLU A 144 12.20 8.49 -9.62
N PRO A 145 11.02 9.10 -9.46
CA PRO A 145 10.49 10.07 -10.42
C PRO A 145 11.38 11.27 -10.68
N MET A 146 12.17 11.71 -9.69
CA MET A 146 13.11 12.84 -9.89
C MET A 146 14.22 12.50 -10.88
N ILE A 147 14.44 11.21 -11.17
CA ILE A 147 15.37 10.75 -12.22
C ILE A 147 14.66 10.70 -13.59
N LEU A 148 13.32 10.81 -13.61
CA LEU A 148 12.52 10.78 -14.84
C LEU A 148 12.71 12.01 -15.73
N ASP A 149 13.33 13.09 -15.23
CA ASP A 149 13.76 14.24 -16.05
C ASP A 149 14.68 13.83 -17.22
N LYS A 150 15.25 12.62 -17.17
CA LYS A 150 16.03 12.01 -18.26
C LYS A 150 15.16 11.51 -19.42
N PHE A 151 13.87 11.30 -19.20
CA PHE A 151 12.92 10.90 -20.23
C PHE A 151 12.27 12.17 -20.79
N HIS A 152 12.79 12.64 -21.92
CA HIS A 152 12.15 13.73 -22.67
C HIS A 152 10.74 13.30 -23.11
N ASN A 153 9.78 14.22 -23.01
CA ASN A 153 8.38 14.06 -23.47
C ASN A 153 7.50 13.11 -22.65
N ILE A 154 7.60 13.14 -21.31
CA ILE A 154 6.58 12.54 -20.45
C ILE A 154 5.61 13.62 -19.99
N ASP A 155 4.32 13.39 -20.21
CA ASP A 155 3.26 14.21 -19.62
C ASP A 155 3.21 13.96 -18.11
N VAL A 156 3.59 14.98 -17.33
CA VAL A 156 3.55 14.96 -15.86
C VAL A 156 2.69 16.10 -15.36
N TYR A 157 1.78 15.78 -14.44
CA TYR A 157 1.02 16.77 -13.69
C TYR A 157 1.67 16.89 -12.30
N ASP A 158 2.37 18.00 -12.10
CA ASP A 158 3.02 18.35 -10.84
C ASP A 158 2.12 19.32 -10.07
N ILE A 159 1.50 18.81 -9.00
CA ILE A 159 0.55 19.56 -8.19
C ILE A 159 0.98 19.55 -6.73
N THR A 160 0.68 20.64 -6.03
CA THR A 160 0.82 20.71 -4.57
C THR A 160 -0.58 20.87 -4.00
N LEU A 161 -0.99 19.92 -3.16
CA LEU A 161 -2.23 20.03 -2.40
C LEU A 161 -1.99 20.88 -1.16
N GLU A 162 -2.81 21.91 -1.00
CA GLU A 162 -2.90 22.76 0.18
C GLU A 162 -4.02 22.30 1.11
N PRO A 163 -3.99 22.66 2.40
CA PRO A 163 -5.10 22.38 3.31
C PRO A 163 -6.46 22.85 2.75
N GLY A 164 -7.40 21.92 2.61
CA GLY A 164 -8.71 22.13 2.01
C GLY A 164 -8.85 21.63 0.58
N ASP A 165 -7.75 21.30 -0.10
CA ASP A 165 -7.79 20.71 -1.43
C ASP A 165 -8.22 19.25 -1.39
N VAL A 166 -8.91 18.83 -2.46
CA VAL A 166 -9.27 17.43 -2.72
C VAL A 166 -8.76 17.02 -4.08
N LEU A 167 -7.97 15.96 -4.11
CA LEU A 167 -7.46 15.33 -5.32
C LEU A 167 -8.27 14.08 -5.64
N PHE A 168 -8.78 14.01 -6.87
CA PHE A 168 -9.27 12.77 -7.45
C PHE A 168 -8.14 12.07 -8.21
N VAL A 169 -7.80 10.83 -7.80
CA VAL A 169 -6.84 9.96 -8.49
C VAL A 169 -7.62 8.90 -9.27
N PRO A 170 -7.66 8.98 -10.60
CA PRO A 170 -8.36 8.00 -11.41
C PRO A 170 -7.64 6.65 -11.39
N LYS A 171 -8.38 5.59 -11.74
CA LYS A 171 -7.86 4.23 -11.79
C LYS A 171 -6.61 4.15 -12.68
N HIS A 172 -5.60 3.42 -12.22
CA HIS A 172 -4.32 3.16 -12.92
C HIS A 172 -3.47 4.40 -13.20
N TRP A 173 -3.78 5.56 -12.63
CA TRP A 173 -2.88 6.72 -12.72
C TRP A 173 -1.65 6.50 -11.86
N TRP A 174 -0.49 6.61 -12.49
CA TRP A 174 0.77 6.58 -11.78
C TRP A 174 0.90 7.84 -10.94
N HIS A 175 1.34 7.69 -9.71
CA HIS A 175 1.53 8.81 -8.82
C HIS A 175 2.69 8.61 -7.87
N PHE A 176 3.35 9.71 -7.56
CA PHE A 176 4.35 9.83 -6.50
C PHE A 176 3.95 10.94 -5.58
N VAL A 177 4.06 10.71 -4.27
CA VAL A 177 3.56 11.63 -3.26
C VAL A 177 4.69 11.94 -2.29
N SER A 178 4.88 13.22 -1.97
CA SER A 178 5.84 13.62 -0.94
C SER A 178 5.32 14.74 -0.03
N SER A 179 5.69 14.67 1.24
CA SER A 179 5.38 15.66 2.26
C SER A 179 6.34 16.85 2.18
N ILE A 180 5.81 18.04 1.98
CA ILE A 180 6.61 19.28 1.86
C ILE A 180 6.85 19.93 3.21
N ASP A 181 5.80 20.03 4.03
CA ASP A 181 5.85 20.71 5.32
C ASP A 181 6.25 19.75 6.45
N SER A 182 6.64 20.32 7.60
CA SER A 182 7.15 19.57 8.76
C SER A 182 6.21 18.46 9.22
N ILE A 183 4.91 18.70 9.15
CA ILE A 183 3.84 17.74 9.43
C ILE A 183 2.80 17.85 8.32
N THR A 184 2.42 16.71 7.77
CA THR A 184 1.30 16.61 6.83
C THR A 184 0.26 15.64 7.34
N ILE A 185 -1.01 15.98 7.16
CA ILE A 185 -2.14 15.09 7.45
C ILE A 185 -3.09 15.11 6.26
N SER A 186 -3.39 13.93 5.73
CA SER A 186 -4.39 13.75 4.67
C SER A 186 -5.32 12.60 5.01
N VAL A 187 -6.54 12.66 4.49
CA VAL A 187 -7.52 11.57 4.60
C VAL A 187 -7.93 11.18 3.19
N ASN A 188 -8.01 9.89 2.91
CA ASN A 188 -8.48 9.43 1.61
C ASN A 188 -9.64 8.44 1.69
N SER A 189 -10.37 8.28 0.59
CA SER A 189 -11.42 7.28 0.44
C SER A 189 -11.34 6.57 -0.91
N TRP A 190 -11.28 5.24 -0.85
CA TRP A 190 -11.15 4.34 -2.00
C TRP A 190 -12.52 3.87 -2.50
N LEU A 191 -12.91 4.16 -3.74
CA LEU A 191 -14.19 3.69 -4.30
C LEU A 191 -13.98 2.50 -5.22
N LYS A 192 -14.72 1.42 -4.98
CA LYS A 192 -14.81 0.29 -5.90
C LYS A 192 -15.47 0.68 -7.23
N GLN A 193 -14.91 0.19 -8.33
CA GLN A 193 -15.41 0.31 -9.68
C GLN A 193 -16.07 -0.99 -10.16
N PRO A 194 -17.00 -0.94 -11.14
CA PRO A 194 -17.68 -2.12 -11.67
C PRO A 194 -16.73 -3.24 -12.14
N ASN A 195 -15.57 -2.89 -12.70
CA ASN A 195 -14.60 -3.83 -13.26
C ASN A 195 -13.43 -4.16 -12.31
N ASP A 196 -13.55 -3.84 -11.03
CA ASP A 196 -12.48 -4.14 -10.07
C ASP A 196 -12.33 -5.63 -9.78
N ASN A 197 -13.39 -6.42 -9.97
CA ASN A 197 -13.33 -7.87 -9.84
C ASN A 197 -12.27 -8.49 -10.76
N VAL A 198 -12.14 -8.00 -12.00
CA VAL A 198 -11.12 -8.47 -12.95
C VAL A 198 -9.71 -8.22 -12.41
N GLU A 199 -9.47 -7.02 -11.91
CA GLU A 199 -8.16 -6.65 -11.36
C GLU A 199 -7.89 -7.39 -10.05
N GLN A 200 -8.89 -7.57 -9.19
CA GLN A 200 -8.78 -8.40 -7.97
C GLN A 200 -8.43 -9.85 -8.28
N ILE A 201 -8.98 -10.43 -9.36
CA ILE A 201 -8.61 -11.77 -9.83
C ILE A 201 -7.14 -11.78 -10.26
N LYS A 202 -6.68 -10.77 -11.01
CA LYS A 202 -5.28 -10.66 -11.44
C LYS A 202 -4.32 -10.50 -10.27
N GLU A 203 -4.65 -9.66 -9.28
CA GLU A 203 -3.88 -9.53 -8.05
C GLU A 203 -3.81 -10.86 -7.28
N MET A 204 -4.92 -11.59 -7.21
CA MET A 204 -4.95 -12.91 -6.58
C MET A 204 -4.10 -13.95 -7.34
N LEU A 205 -4.03 -13.89 -8.67
CA LEU A 205 -3.12 -14.71 -9.47
C LEU A 205 -1.65 -14.38 -9.15
N VAL A 206 -1.32 -13.08 -9.04
CA VAL A 206 0.02 -12.64 -8.62
C VAL A 206 0.35 -13.14 -7.22
N ARG A 207 -0.56 -12.95 -6.26
CA ARG A 207 -0.43 -13.43 -4.88
C ARG A 207 -0.18 -14.93 -4.86
N GLN A 208 -0.96 -15.72 -5.61
CA GLN A 208 -0.79 -17.17 -5.74
C GLN A 208 0.61 -17.55 -6.24
N ILE A 209 1.12 -16.85 -7.26
CA ILE A 209 2.46 -17.09 -7.83
C ILE A 209 3.54 -16.78 -6.79
N ILE A 210 3.45 -15.62 -6.13
CA ILE A 210 4.43 -15.16 -5.16
C ILE A 210 4.47 -16.09 -3.95
N THR A 211 3.32 -16.37 -3.32
CA THR A 211 3.29 -17.19 -2.09
C THR A 211 3.71 -18.64 -2.36
N SER A 212 3.33 -19.22 -3.50
CA SER A 212 3.80 -20.55 -3.91
C SER A 212 5.32 -20.59 -4.11
N THR A 213 5.89 -19.52 -4.68
CA THR A 213 7.33 -19.41 -4.90
C THR A 213 8.08 -19.25 -3.58
N MET A 214 7.57 -18.43 -2.67
CA MET A 214 8.18 -18.17 -1.37
C MET A 214 8.21 -19.41 -0.46
N ILE A 215 7.10 -20.16 -0.38
CA ILE A 215 7.04 -21.40 0.41
C ILE A 215 8.11 -22.40 -0.01
N SER A 216 8.44 -22.45 -1.30
CA SER A 216 9.45 -23.38 -1.80
C SER A 216 10.89 -23.04 -1.41
N HIS A 217 11.15 -21.84 -0.88
CA HIS A 217 12.52 -21.33 -0.64
C HIS A 217 12.84 -21.05 0.83
N ASP A 218 11.95 -21.40 1.77
CA ASP A 218 12.00 -20.99 3.18
C ASP A 218 12.01 -19.45 3.32
N TYR A 219 11.06 -18.91 4.09
CA TYR A 219 10.75 -17.47 4.11
C TYR A 219 11.90 -16.53 4.54
N SER A 220 13.06 -17.10 4.88
CA SER A 220 14.27 -16.46 5.41
C SER A 220 14.94 -15.37 4.55
N SER A 221 14.42 -15.03 3.36
CA SER A 221 14.88 -13.85 2.62
C SER A 221 13.93 -12.68 2.87
N ASP A 222 14.17 -11.97 3.97
CA ASP A 222 13.38 -10.84 4.53
C ASP A 222 13.23 -9.60 3.62
N GLN A 223 13.29 -9.74 2.29
CA GLN A 223 13.41 -8.62 1.35
C GLN A 223 12.44 -8.64 0.17
N TRP A 224 11.44 -9.51 0.16
CA TRP A 224 10.53 -9.67 -0.99
C TRP A 224 9.18 -9.00 -0.80
N LEU A 225 8.70 -8.94 0.43
CA LEU A 225 7.37 -8.47 0.76
C LEU A 225 7.44 -7.13 1.47
N ASN A 226 6.41 -6.32 1.24
CA ASN A 226 6.10 -5.23 2.16
C ASN A 226 5.80 -5.82 3.55
N HIS A 227 6.27 -5.18 4.62
CA HIS A 227 6.00 -5.62 5.99
C HIS A 227 4.49 -5.57 6.32
N ASN A 228 3.76 -4.68 5.65
CA ASN A 228 2.32 -4.51 5.80
C ASN A 228 1.51 -5.60 5.06
N GLU A 229 2.18 -6.46 4.29
CA GLU A 229 1.53 -7.51 3.52
C GLU A 229 1.19 -8.72 4.41
N VAL A 230 -0.09 -9.04 4.51
CA VAL A 230 -0.55 -10.26 5.19
C VAL A 230 -0.45 -11.44 4.23
N VAL A 231 0.56 -12.30 4.42
CA VAL A 231 0.73 -13.47 3.55
C VAL A 231 -0.29 -14.55 3.88
N THR A 232 -1.07 -14.95 2.88
CA THR A 232 -1.98 -16.09 2.92
C THR A 232 -1.37 -17.29 2.21
N ASP A 233 -1.68 -18.50 2.68
CA ASP A 233 -1.18 -19.71 2.06
C ASP A 233 -1.83 -19.96 0.67
N PRO A 234 -1.16 -20.73 -0.21
CA PRO A 234 -1.65 -21.03 -1.55
C PRO A 234 -3.04 -21.67 -1.60
N VAL A 235 -3.44 -22.46 -0.60
CA VAL A 235 -4.76 -23.11 -0.59
C VAL A 235 -5.84 -22.08 -0.31
N THR A 236 -5.60 -21.19 0.64
CA THR A 236 -6.47 -20.04 0.92
C THR A 236 -6.61 -19.14 -0.31
N ASN A 237 -5.51 -18.83 -0.99
CA ASN A 237 -5.52 -18.02 -2.22
C ASN A 237 -6.38 -18.62 -3.33
N LEU A 238 -6.25 -19.92 -3.59
CA LEU A 238 -7.07 -20.60 -4.59
C LEU A 238 -8.56 -20.59 -4.22
N THR A 239 -8.89 -20.62 -2.93
CA THR A 239 -10.27 -20.55 -2.44
C THR A 239 -10.87 -19.15 -2.67
N ILE A 240 -10.09 -18.10 -2.38
CA ILE A 240 -10.49 -16.71 -2.63
C ILE A 240 -10.63 -16.47 -4.14
N LEU A 241 -9.66 -16.92 -4.93
CA LEU A 241 -9.67 -16.83 -6.39
C LEU A 241 -10.94 -17.46 -6.97
N SER A 242 -11.24 -18.70 -6.59
CA SER A 242 -12.45 -19.41 -7.04
C SER A 242 -13.73 -18.63 -6.71
N SER A 243 -13.80 -18.06 -5.50
CA SER A 243 -14.94 -17.24 -5.08
C SER A 243 -15.09 -15.96 -5.92
N LEU A 244 -13.98 -15.28 -6.23
CA LEU A 244 -13.99 -14.11 -7.11
C LEU A 244 -14.43 -14.46 -8.53
N MET A 245 -13.97 -15.60 -9.06
CA MET A 245 -14.34 -16.07 -10.40
C MET A 245 -15.85 -16.37 -10.50
N ILE A 246 -16.41 -17.11 -9.54
CA ILE A 246 -17.85 -17.44 -9.50
C ILE A 246 -18.69 -16.17 -9.45
N ASN A 247 -18.28 -15.19 -8.64
CA ASN A 247 -18.99 -13.92 -8.54
C ASN A 247 -18.91 -13.12 -9.85
N SER A 248 -17.82 -13.21 -10.60
CA SER A 248 -17.67 -12.53 -11.89
C SER A 248 -18.58 -13.10 -12.99
N GLU A 249 -18.77 -14.42 -13.06
CA GLU A 249 -19.70 -15.07 -13.99
C GLU A 249 -21.17 -14.72 -13.68
N SER A 250 -21.50 -14.53 -12.40
CA SER A 250 -22.87 -14.17 -11.98
C SER A 250 -23.29 -12.74 -12.37
N THR A 251 -22.32 -11.86 -12.67
CA THR A 251 -22.57 -10.48 -13.12
C THR A 251 -22.78 -10.35 -14.63
N GLU A 252 -22.48 -11.39 -15.43
CA GLU A 252 -22.76 -11.42 -16.87
C GLU A 252 -24.22 -11.82 -17.17
N VAL A 253 -25.20 -11.00 -16.76
CA VAL A 253 -26.61 -11.16 -17.19
C VAL A 253 -27.21 -9.83 -17.70
N LYS A 254 -27.22 -9.73 -19.04
CA LYS A 254 -28.11 -8.99 -19.96
C LYS A 254 -28.16 -7.45 -19.92
N GLU A 255 -27.70 -6.83 -21.01
CA GLU A 255 -28.18 -5.52 -21.45
C GLU A 255 -29.72 -5.47 -21.48
N PRO A 256 -30.37 -4.45 -20.92
CA PRO A 256 -31.76 -4.16 -21.23
C PRO A 256 -31.89 -2.93 -22.14
N LEU A 257 -32.54 -3.18 -23.27
CA LEU A 257 -33.31 -2.20 -24.04
C LEU A 257 -34.17 -1.32 -23.11
N SER A 258 -34.31 -0.05 -23.49
CA SER A 258 -35.04 1.03 -22.82
C SER A 258 -36.29 0.65 -22.01
N LYS A 259 -36.37 1.10 -20.74
CA LYS A 259 -37.39 2.03 -20.19
C LYS A 259 -37.30 2.12 -18.66
N ARG A 260 -37.46 3.35 -18.14
CA ARG A 260 -37.51 3.71 -16.71
C ARG A 260 -38.42 2.80 -15.87
N SER A 261 -37.90 2.28 -14.76
CA SER A 261 -38.54 2.33 -13.44
C SER A 261 -37.52 2.02 -12.35
N ARG A 262 -37.54 2.82 -11.27
CA ARG A 262 -36.76 2.59 -10.04
C ARG A 262 -37.21 1.29 -9.38
N ASN A 263 -36.25 0.51 -8.86
CA ASN A 263 -36.30 -0.02 -7.50
C ASN A 263 -34.93 -0.56 -7.06
N VAL A 264 -34.70 -0.34 -5.76
CA VAL A 264 -33.55 -0.59 -4.90
C VAL A 264 -33.28 -2.08 -4.73
N ILE A 265 -32.00 -2.51 -4.74
CA ILE A 265 -31.53 -3.73 -4.07
C ILE A 265 -30.20 -3.44 -3.34
N THR A 266 -30.15 -3.99 -2.14
CA THR A 266 -29.33 -3.81 -0.92
C THR A 266 -27.88 -4.34 -0.96
N PRO A 267 -27.05 -3.98 0.06
CA PRO A 267 -25.58 -4.00 0.00
C PRO A 267 -24.99 -5.40 0.19
N ALA A 268 -24.04 -5.76 -0.67
CA ALA A 268 -23.28 -7.00 -0.55
C ALA A 268 -22.07 -6.82 0.37
N SER A 269 -22.29 -7.22 1.63
CA SER A 269 -21.34 -7.89 2.53
C SER A 269 -19.90 -7.38 2.60
N TYR A 270 -19.64 -6.62 3.66
CA TYR A 270 -18.41 -6.70 4.44
C TYR A 270 -18.02 -8.17 4.64
N VAL A 271 -16.89 -8.60 4.07
CA VAL A 271 -16.17 -9.75 4.61
C VAL A 271 -15.41 -9.22 5.81
N HIS A 272 -16.01 -9.40 6.98
CA HIS A 272 -15.29 -9.31 8.24
C HIS A 272 -14.21 -10.40 8.17
N GLU A 273 -12.95 -10.01 7.96
CA GLU A 273 -11.84 -10.92 8.23
C GLU A 273 -11.99 -11.41 9.66
N GLN A 274 -11.96 -12.74 9.81
CA GLN A 274 -11.81 -13.36 11.11
C GLN A 274 -10.45 -12.95 11.67
N ARG A 275 -10.45 -11.93 12.52
CA ARG A 275 -9.34 -11.64 13.44
C ARG A 275 -9.08 -12.91 14.26
N LEU A 276 -7.98 -13.59 13.96
CA LEU A 276 -7.33 -14.49 14.92
C LEU A 276 -6.75 -13.62 16.02
N THR A 277 -7.50 -13.48 17.11
CA THR A 277 -7.02 -12.82 18.34
C THR A 277 -5.95 -13.70 18.99
N SER A 278 -4.71 -13.24 19.05
CA SER A 278 -3.69 -13.82 19.93
C SER A 278 -3.86 -13.28 21.35
N THR A 279 -4.43 -14.10 22.24
CA THR A 279 -4.35 -13.88 23.68
C THR A 279 -3.09 -14.57 24.21
N LEU A 280 -2.17 -13.78 24.79
CA LEU A 280 -1.00 -14.24 25.55
C LEU A 280 -1.39 -15.01 26.82
N LEU A 281 -0.58 -16.03 27.16
CA LEU A 281 -0.21 -16.60 28.47
C LEU A 281 0.40 -18.00 28.19
N GLY A 282 1.60 -18.44 28.57
CA GLY A 282 2.66 -17.95 29.44
C GLY A 282 3.48 -19.17 29.92
N ASN A 283 4.79 -18.99 30.16
CA ASN A 283 5.77 -19.83 30.89
C ASN A 283 6.29 -21.12 30.18
N SER A 284 7.58 -21.49 30.21
CA SER A 284 8.74 -21.08 31.01
C SER A 284 10.09 -21.59 30.43
N MET A 285 11.16 -20.81 30.68
CA MET A 285 12.52 -21.20 31.11
C MET A 285 13.33 -22.25 30.31
N LEU A 286 14.50 -21.85 29.78
CA LEU A 286 15.81 -22.12 30.42
C LEU A 286 16.96 -21.36 29.72
N SER A 287 17.92 -20.97 30.55
CA SER A 287 19.04 -20.06 30.37
C SER A 287 20.29 -20.68 29.71
N HIS A 288 21.10 -19.89 29.01
CA HIS A 288 22.44 -19.46 29.48
C HIS A 288 23.19 -18.56 28.49
N SER A 289 24.00 -17.68 29.08
CA SER A 289 24.82 -16.58 28.57
C SER A 289 26.08 -17.01 27.81
N ASN A 290 26.53 -16.18 26.86
CA ASN A 290 27.85 -15.50 26.86
C ASN A 290 28.10 -14.73 25.54
N GLU A 291 28.39 -13.43 25.64
CA GLU A 291 29.11 -12.61 24.65
C GLU A 291 30.63 -12.78 24.83
N PRO A 292 31.52 -12.16 24.01
CA PRO A 292 31.50 -11.93 22.56
C PRO A 292 32.85 -12.32 21.91
N THR A 293 32.89 -12.58 20.59
CA THR A 293 34.15 -12.48 19.82
C THR A 293 33.91 -12.04 18.38
N THR A 294 34.58 -10.93 18.06
CA THR A 294 34.88 -10.35 16.75
C THR A 294 35.25 -11.36 15.68
N THR A 295 34.66 -11.25 14.49
CA THR A 295 35.40 -11.11 13.22
C THR A 295 34.48 -10.54 12.15
N ASN A 296 34.81 -9.34 11.70
CA ASN A 296 34.31 -8.77 10.44
C ASN A 296 34.72 -9.70 9.30
N ASN A 297 33.73 -10.17 8.54
CA ASN A 297 33.84 -10.55 7.13
C ASN A 297 32.41 -10.74 6.58
N MET A 298 31.74 -9.65 6.20
CA MET A 298 30.58 -9.74 5.30
C MET A 298 30.97 -9.14 3.94
N SER A 299 31.56 -9.98 3.10
CA SER A 299 31.49 -9.81 1.65
C SER A 299 30.35 -10.68 1.12
N SER A 300 29.31 -10.00 0.64
CA SER A 300 28.45 -10.36 -0.49
C SER A 300 28.53 -11.78 -1.05
N ASP A 301 27.47 -12.57 -0.87
CA ASP A 301 27.05 -13.62 -1.81
C ASP A 301 25.52 -13.77 -1.70
N VAL A 302 24.79 -12.99 -2.50
CA VAL A 302 23.40 -13.36 -2.84
C VAL A 302 23.53 -14.58 -3.75
N SER A 303 22.95 -15.72 -3.37
CA SER A 303 23.14 -16.95 -4.13
C SER A 303 22.61 -16.77 -5.56
N ASP A 304 23.27 -17.35 -6.57
CA ASP A 304 22.81 -17.30 -7.98
C ASP A 304 21.34 -17.76 -8.13
N ASN A 305 20.88 -18.62 -7.22
CA ASN A 305 19.51 -19.09 -7.13
C ASN A 305 18.52 -17.96 -6.78
N ASP A 306 18.88 -17.06 -5.87
CA ASP A 306 18.01 -15.93 -5.49
C ASP A 306 17.84 -14.95 -6.64
N ILE A 307 18.90 -14.73 -7.44
CA ILE A 307 18.85 -13.88 -8.62
C ILE A 307 17.93 -14.50 -9.68
N LEU A 308 18.06 -15.81 -9.94
CA LEU A 308 17.20 -16.50 -10.90
C LEU A 308 15.74 -16.50 -10.43
N LEU A 309 15.49 -16.69 -9.14
CA LEU A 309 14.15 -16.68 -8.56
C LEU A 309 13.49 -15.31 -8.70
N LYS A 310 14.21 -14.22 -8.39
CA LYS A 310 13.71 -12.85 -8.58
C LYS A 310 13.37 -12.57 -10.05
N ARG A 311 14.19 -13.06 -10.97
CA ARG A 311 13.91 -12.95 -12.42
C ARG A 311 12.67 -13.75 -12.81
N LEU A 312 12.51 -14.96 -12.27
CA LEU A 312 11.34 -15.79 -12.54
C LEU A 312 10.06 -15.14 -12.02
N VAL A 313 10.05 -14.68 -10.77
CA VAL A 313 8.89 -13.99 -10.19
C VAL A 313 8.57 -12.73 -10.99
N LYS A 314 9.56 -11.89 -11.30
CA LYS A 314 9.36 -10.70 -12.12
C LYS A 314 8.74 -11.03 -13.50
N ALA A 315 9.14 -12.13 -14.13
CA ALA A 315 8.57 -12.57 -15.40
C ALA A 315 7.14 -13.11 -15.26
N MET A 316 6.88 -13.90 -14.22
CA MET A 316 5.58 -14.53 -13.98
C MET A 316 4.52 -13.54 -13.48
N THR A 317 4.94 -12.46 -12.79
CA THR A 317 4.07 -11.40 -12.30
C THR A 317 4.04 -10.18 -13.22
N ALA A 318 4.69 -10.26 -14.39
CA ALA A 318 4.58 -9.24 -15.42
C ALA A 318 3.12 -9.13 -15.91
N ARG A 319 2.69 -7.89 -16.18
CA ARG A 319 1.29 -7.58 -16.53
C ARG A 319 0.78 -8.40 -17.72
N ASP A 320 1.58 -8.52 -18.78
CA ASP A 320 1.26 -9.28 -19.98
C ASP A 320 1.12 -10.79 -19.70
N THR A 321 1.98 -11.34 -18.83
CA THR A 321 1.87 -12.73 -18.37
C THR A 321 0.57 -12.94 -17.59
N ILE A 322 0.24 -12.04 -16.66
CA ILE A 322 -0.98 -12.12 -15.85
C ILE A 322 -2.23 -11.95 -16.72
N ASP A 323 -2.23 -10.99 -17.65
CA ASP A 323 -3.31 -10.81 -18.61
C ASP A 323 -3.50 -12.05 -19.50
N LEU A 324 -2.41 -12.70 -19.92
CA LEU A 324 -2.48 -13.95 -20.69
C LEU A 324 -3.11 -15.09 -19.88
N ILE A 325 -2.73 -15.25 -18.62
CA ILE A 325 -3.29 -16.28 -17.72
C ILE A 325 -4.78 -16.00 -17.50
N TYR A 326 -5.13 -14.77 -17.14
CA TYR A 326 -6.53 -14.35 -16.96
C TYR A 326 -7.35 -14.65 -18.22
N ASN A 327 -6.91 -14.16 -19.38
CA ASN A 327 -7.63 -14.37 -20.63
C ASN A 327 -7.81 -15.86 -20.92
N LYS A 328 -6.80 -16.71 -20.69
CA LYS A 328 -6.93 -18.17 -20.88
C LYS A 328 -7.91 -18.84 -19.92
N LEU A 329 -8.08 -18.33 -18.70
CA LEU A 329 -9.05 -18.86 -17.74
C LEU A 329 -10.50 -18.54 -18.14
N PHE A 330 -10.73 -17.38 -18.78
CA PHE A 330 -12.07 -16.87 -19.11
C PHE A 330 -12.44 -16.92 -20.59
N SER A 331 -11.50 -17.29 -21.48
CA SER A 331 -11.78 -17.56 -22.89
C SER A 331 -12.33 -18.98 -23.03
N ILE A 332 -13.63 -19.16 -22.80
CA ILE A 332 -14.35 -20.41 -23.13
C ILE A 332 -14.93 -20.32 -24.55
#